data_AF-A0A2K3L342-F1
#
_entry.id   AF-A0A2K3L342-F1
#
_cell.length_a   1.000
_cell.length_b   1.000
_cell.length_c   1.000
_cell.angle_alpha   90.00
_cell.angle_beta   90.00
_cell.angle_gamma   90.00
#
_symmetry.space_group_name_H-M   'P 1'
#
loop_
_entity.id
_entity.type
_entity.pdbx_description
1 polymer ?
#
loop_
_entity_poly.entity_id
_entity_poly.type
_entity_poly.pdbx_seq_one_letter_code
_entity_poly.pdbx_strand_id
1 'polypeptide(L)'
;GIWPESPSFRDEGIGKIPSKWKGVCMEGHDFKKSNCNRKLIGARYYGKKDAKAGSPRDFNGHGSHTASTAAGVIVNNASYYGLAKGIARGGSPSSRIAAYKACTEKGCSGGTLLKAIDDAIKDGVDIISISIGFSSEFLSEYLSDPIAIGAFHAEQRGVMVVCSAGNDGPDHYTVVNTAPWIFTVAASNIDRNFQSTVVLGNGKSFKGTGINFSNLTGSTMYSLVFGEEVAAKFTSKTEARKPTATILPTTEVHRYRPAPIVASFSSRGPSSLTENILKPDVMAPGVSILAALIPKKENVPIGKKPSMFGLKSGTSMACPHVSGAAAFIKSVHRSWSPSMIKSALMTSDTDTCGYMQSLLFP
;
A
#
# COMPACT_ATOMS: atom_id res chain seq x y z
N GLY A 1 1.61 5.89 -10.92
CA GLY A 1 2.79 6.68 -11.33
C GLY A 1 3.95 6.32 -10.44
N ILE A 2 5.11 6.95 -10.62
CA ILE A 2 6.28 6.71 -9.76
C ILE A 2 7.10 8.00 -9.55
N TRP A 3 7.74 8.14 -8.39
CA TRP A 3 8.70 9.20 -8.08
C TRP A 3 10.14 8.67 -8.29
N PRO A 4 10.74 8.84 -9.48
CA PRO A 4 11.96 8.12 -9.87
C PRO A 4 13.20 8.48 -9.04
N GLU A 5 13.25 9.68 -8.44
CA GLU A 5 14.37 10.13 -7.62
C GLU A 5 14.39 9.51 -6.20
N SER A 6 13.41 8.66 -5.87
CA SER A 6 13.44 7.97 -4.58
C SER A 6 14.67 7.07 -4.46
N PRO A 7 15.37 7.05 -3.31
CA PRO A 7 16.47 6.12 -3.06
C PRO A 7 16.10 4.65 -3.27
N SER A 8 14.81 4.30 -3.12
CA SER A 8 14.27 2.95 -3.34
C SER A 8 14.29 2.50 -4.81
N PHE A 9 14.52 3.40 -5.76
CA PHE A 9 14.53 3.11 -7.20
C PHE A 9 15.88 3.37 -7.87
N ARG A 10 16.95 3.50 -7.08
CA ARG A 10 18.31 3.51 -7.62
C ARG A 10 18.69 2.14 -8.15
N ASP A 11 19.69 2.10 -9.02
CA ASP A 11 20.03 0.91 -9.79
C ASP A 11 21.48 0.44 -9.55
N GLU A 12 22.10 0.86 -8.46
CA GLU A 12 23.39 0.30 -8.05
C GLU A 12 23.23 -1.21 -7.77
N GLY A 13 24.14 -2.02 -8.30
CA GLY A 13 24.07 -3.48 -8.20
C GLY A 13 23.02 -4.17 -9.07
N ILE A 14 22.22 -3.43 -9.85
CA ILE A 14 21.21 -4.02 -10.76
C ILE A 14 21.83 -4.28 -12.14
N GLY A 15 21.72 -5.50 -12.65
CA GLY A 15 22.29 -5.89 -13.95
C GLY A 15 21.70 -5.17 -15.17
N LYS A 16 22.19 -5.49 -16.39
CA LYS A 16 21.65 -4.95 -17.65
C LYS A 16 20.15 -5.23 -17.79
N ILE A 17 19.42 -4.36 -18.48
CA ILE A 17 17.99 -4.56 -18.77
C ILE A 17 17.85 -5.82 -19.64
N PRO A 18 16.96 -6.77 -19.30
CA PRO A 18 16.77 -7.98 -20.11
C PRO A 18 16.37 -7.65 -21.54
N SER A 19 16.95 -8.35 -22.53
CA SER A 19 16.62 -8.15 -23.95
C SER A 19 15.16 -8.47 -24.30
N LYS A 20 14.48 -9.28 -23.47
CA LYS A 20 13.03 -9.54 -23.61
C LYS A 20 12.16 -8.32 -23.36
N TRP A 21 12.68 -7.31 -22.65
CA TRP A 21 11.93 -6.12 -22.28
C TRP A 21 11.63 -5.25 -23.50
N LYS A 22 10.34 -4.95 -23.73
CA LYS A 22 9.87 -4.16 -24.87
C LYS A 22 9.23 -2.82 -24.46
N GLY A 23 9.16 -2.55 -23.15
CA GLY A 23 8.59 -1.33 -22.64
C GLY A 23 9.45 -0.10 -22.90
N VAL A 24 8.82 1.06 -22.74
CA VAL A 24 9.44 2.37 -23.03
C VAL A 24 9.44 3.26 -21.79
N CYS A 25 10.33 4.24 -21.80
CA CYS A 25 10.32 5.35 -20.87
C CYS A 25 9.68 6.56 -21.55
N MET A 26 8.39 6.80 -21.30
CA MET A 26 7.66 7.94 -21.86
C MET A 26 8.13 9.24 -21.20
N GLU A 27 8.27 10.28 -22.02
CA GLU A 27 8.59 11.61 -21.56
C GLU A 27 7.31 12.40 -21.27
N GLY A 28 7.40 13.31 -20.32
CA GLY A 28 6.38 14.31 -19.99
C GLY A 28 7.04 15.57 -19.45
N HIS A 29 6.26 16.60 -19.17
CA HIS A 29 6.76 17.90 -18.73
C HIS A 29 7.72 17.86 -17.51
N ASP A 30 7.59 16.88 -16.62
CA ASP A 30 8.40 16.69 -15.41
C ASP A 30 9.08 15.31 -15.33
N PHE A 31 9.18 14.60 -16.47
CA PHE A 31 9.72 13.25 -16.54
C PHE A 31 10.46 13.02 -17.87
N LYS A 32 11.76 12.78 -17.81
CA LYS A 32 12.64 12.58 -18.96
C LYS A 32 12.97 11.10 -19.15
N LYS A 33 13.46 10.69 -20.33
CA LYS A 33 13.96 9.31 -20.54
C LYS A 33 15.02 8.90 -19.52
N SER A 34 15.86 9.83 -19.09
CA SER A 34 16.90 9.63 -18.08
C SER A 34 16.36 9.35 -16.66
N ASN A 35 15.06 9.50 -16.42
CA ASN A 35 14.44 9.08 -15.17
C ASN A 35 14.24 7.56 -15.07
N CYS A 36 14.23 6.84 -16.20
CA CYS A 36 14.36 5.40 -16.19
C CYS A 36 15.85 5.00 -16.12
N ASN A 37 16.12 3.90 -15.43
CA ASN A 37 17.45 3.36 -15.20
C ASN A 37 17.37 1.82 -15.23
N ARG A 38 18.39 1.11 -14.72
CA ARG A 38 18.34 -0.36 -14.70
C ARG A 38 17.34 -0.90 -13.67
N LYS A 39 16.85 -0.11 -12.72
CA LYS A 39 15.84 -0.48 -11.72
C LYS A 39 14.42 -0.19 -12.20
N LEU A 40 14.13 1.07 -12.51
CA LEU A 40 12.91 1.54 -13.17
C LEU A 40 13.13 1.47 -14.69
N ILE A 41 12.76 0.35 -15.30
CA ILE A 41 13.10 0.05 -16.71
C ILE A 41 12.07 0.56 -17.71
N GLY A 42 10.89 0.98 -17.24
CA GLY A 42 9.87 1.61 -18.09
C GLY A 42 8.86 2.39 -17.28
N ALA A 43 8.29 3.40 -17.94
CA ALA A 43 7.35 4.32 -17.33
C ALA A 43 6.37 4.79 -18.40
N ARG A 44 5.08 4.53 -18.22
CA ARG A 44 3.99 4.94 -19.11
C ARG A 44 2.95 5.74 -18.35
N TYR A 45 2.23 6.60 -19.07
CA TYR A 45 1.04 7.27 -18.58
C TYR A 45 -0.02 7.29 -19.68
N TYR A 46 -1.26 7.50 -19.28
CA TYR A 46 -2.41 7.40 -20.15
C TYR A 46 -3.27 8.66 -19.99
N GLY A 47 -3.50 9.36 -21.10
CA GLY A 47 -4.15 10.68 -21.15
C GLY A 47 -4.07 11.28 -22.55
N LYS A 48 -4.67 12.47 -22.77
CA LYS A 48 -4.63 13.13 -24.09
C LYS A 48 -3.18 13.46 -24.48
N LYS A 49 -2.88 13.31 -25.78
CA LYS A 49 -1.55 13.24 -26.43
C LYS A 49 -0.59 14.42 -26.22
N ASP A 50 -0.96 15.45 -25.48
CA ASP A 50 -0.06 16.57 -25.22
C ASP A 50 0.99 16.19 -24.16
N ALA A 51 2.27 16.22 -24.54
CA ALA A 51 3.39 16.07 -23.60
C ALA A 51 3.39 17.15 -22.48
N LYS A 52 2.64 18.25 -22.69
CA LYS A 52 2.36 19.29 -21.70
C LYS A 52 1.25 18.90 -20.70
N ALA A 53 0.45 17.87 -20.97
CA ALA A 53 -0.76 17.52 -20.21
C ALA A 53 -0.63 16.24 -19.36
N GLY A 54 0.47 15.48 -19.47
CA GLY A 54 0.64 14.26 -18.69
C GLY A 54 2.09 13.81 -18.52
N SER A 55 2.30 12.90 -17.59
CA SER A 55 3.61 12.36 -17.22
C SER A 55 3.47 11.09 -16.37
N PRO A 56 4.40 10.12 -16.45
CA PRO A 56 4.45 8.96 -15.56
C PRO A 56 4.69 9.30 -14.09
N ARG A 57 5.15 10.53 -13.80
CA ARG A 57 5.47 10.98 -12.44
C ARG A 57 4.30 10.81 -11.49
N ASP A 58 4.59 10.29 -10.30
CA ASP A 58 3.63 10.24 -9.20
C ASP A 58 3.41 11.63 -8.61
N PHE A 59 2.15 12.03 -8.46
CA PHE A 59 1.74 13.27 -7.78
C PHE A 59 1.08 13.00 -6.42
N ASN A 60 0.63 11.76 -6.19
CA ASN A 60 -0.12 11.38 -4.99
C ASN A 60 0.79 10.74 -3.93
N GLY A 61 1.70 9.85 -4.37
CA GLY A 61 2.61 9.09 -3.53
C GLY A 61 2.23 7.62 -3.38
N HIS A 62 0.97 7.25 -3.66
CA HIS A 62 0.49 5.86 -3.58
C HIS A 62 1.27 4.91 -4.50
N GLY A 63 1.53 5.31 -5.75
CA GLY A 63 2.26 4.49 -6.70
C GLY A 63 3.72 4.26 -6.31
N SER A 64 4.39 5.28 -5.79
CA SER A 64 5.77 5.17 -5.28
C SER A 64 5.85 4.29 -4.04
N HIS A 65 4.85 4.41 -3.16
CA HIS A 65 4.77 3.63 -1.92
C HIS A 65 4.56 2.14 -2.22
N THR A 66 3.62 1.81 -3.10
CA THR A 66 3.35 0.43 -3.52
C THR A 66 4.51 -0.19 -4.31
N ALA A 67 5.08 0.55 -5.28
CA ALA A 67 6.22 0.06 -6.07
C ALA A 67 7.46 -0.25 -5.21
N SER A 68 7.76 0.61 -4.23
CA SER A 68 8.88 0.39 -3.31
C SER A 68 8.61 -0.72 -2.29
N THR A 69 7.36 -0.97 -1.92
CA THR A 69 6.98 -2.12 -1.10
C THR A 69 7.16 -3.44 -1.86
N ALA A 70 6.85 -3.48 -3.16
CA ALA A 70 7.02 -4.70 -3.95
C ALA A 70 8.48 -4.99 -4.28
N ALA A 71 9.21 -3.96 -4.73
CA ALA A 71 10.53 -4.15 -5.30
C ALA A 71 11.47 -2.98 -5.01
N GLY A 72 11.32 -2.22 -3.93
CA GLY A 72 12.33 -1.21 -3.55
C GLY A 72 13.70 -1.84 -3.30
N VAL A 73 14.78 -1.18 -3.74
CA VAL A 73 16.13 -1.60 -3.33
C VAL A 73 16.35 -1.34 -1.84
N ILE A 74 17.45 -1.86 -1.31
CA ILE A 74 17.83 -1.66 0.09
C ILE A 74 18.18 -0.18 0.32
N VAL A 75 17.48 0.46 1.25
CA VAL A 75 17.75 1.83 1.70
C VAL A 75 17.99 1.83 3.20
N ASN A 76 19.22 2.11 3.59
CA ASN A 76 19.63 2.22 4.99
C ASN A 76 19.06 3.51 5.62
N ASN A 77 18.81 3.46 6.93
CA ASN A 77 18.36 4.60 7.72
C ASN A 77 17.06 5.26 7.21
N ALA A 78 16.17 4.45 6.62
CA ALA A 78 14.83 4.88 6.25
C ALA A 78 14.00 5.09 7.52
N SER A 79 13.21 6.17 7.57
CA SER A 79 12.28 6.44 8.66
C SER A 79 11.24 7.46 8.22
N TYR A 80 10.11 7.52 8.94
CA TYR A 80 9.15 8.61 8.82
C TYR A 80 9.31 9.53 10.03
N TYR A 81 10.16 10.56 9.87
CA TYR A 81 10.54 11.49 10.94
C TYR A 81 11.05 10.83 12.23
N GLY A 82 11.75 9.70 12.09
CA GLY A 82 12.28 8.91 13.21
C GLY A 82 11.45 7.67 13.57
N LEU A 83 10.19 7.58 13.13
CA LEU A 83 9.37 6.38 13.28
C LEU A 83 9.74 5.30 12.27
N ALA A 84 9.60 4.02 12.66
CA ALA A 84 9.96 2.86 11.84
C ALA A 84 11.41 2.92 11.33
N LYS A 85 12.33 3.45 12.14
CA LYS A 85 13.72 3.64 11.71
C LYS A 85 14.39 2.30 11.44
N GLY A 86 14.94 2.13 10.24
CA GLY A 86 15.65 0.90 9.90
C GLY A 86 16.09 0.83 8.44
N ILE A 87 16.13 -0.38 7.91
CA ILE A 87 16.43 -0.68 6.52
C ILE A 87 15.10 -0.91 5.78
N ALA A 88 14.79 -0.04 4.81
CA ALA A 88 13.64 -0.25 3.93
C ALA A 88 14.08 -1.08 2.71
N ARG A 89 13.26 -2.06 2.30
CA ARG A 89 13.43 -2.83 1.07
C ARG A 89 12.09 -3.41 0.64
N GLY A 90 11.93 -3.67 -0.65
CA GLY A 90 10.75 -4.39 -1.15
C GLY A 90 10.84 -5.90 -0.93
N GLY A 91 9.75 -6.60 -1.23
CA GLY A 91 9.69 -8.07 -1.19
C GLY A 91 10.70 -8.75 -2.14
N SER A 92 10.92 -8.16 -3.33
CA SER A 92 11.98 -8.59 -4.26
C SER A 92 12.87 -7.42 -4.70
N PRO A 93 13.93 -7.08 -3.93
CA PRO A 93 14.79 -5.92 -4.22
C PRO A 93 15.55 -6.01 -5.55
N SER A 94 15.78 -7.20 -6.09
CA SER A 94 16.47 -7.44 -7.37
C SER A 94 15.53 -7.36 -8.59
N SER A 95 14.21 -7.41 -8.38
CA SER A 95 13.23 -7.29 -9.47
C SER A 95 13.27 -5.92 -10.13
N ARG A 96 12.91 -5.84 -11.40
CA ARG A 96 12.78 -4.57 -12.14
C ARG A 96 11.38 -4.01 -11.94
N ILE A 97 11.25 -2.69 -12.04
CA ILE A 97 9.97 -1.98 -11.93
C ILE A 97 9.64 -1.38 -13.30
N ALA A 98 8.39 -1.56 -13.72
CA ALA A 98 7.78 -0.82 -14.82
C ALA A 98 6.51 -0.14 -14.30
N ALA A 99 6.43 1.18 -14.42
CA ALA A 99 5.35 1.97 -13.84
C ALA A 99 4.32 2.36 -14.92
N TYR A 100 3.08 1.92 -14.74
CA TYR A 100 1.97 2.25 -15.63
C TYR A 100 0.98 3.17 -14.89
N LYS A 101 1.03 4.47 -15.15
CA LYS A 101 0.17 5.45 -14.46
C LYS A 101 -1.22 5.49 -15.09
N ALA A 102 -2.11 4.66 -14.56
CA ALA A 102 -3.51 4.54 -15.01
C ALA A 102 -4.51 5.42 -14.22
N CYS A 103 -4.07 6.06 -13.13
CA CYS A 103 -4.92 6.90 -12.27
C CYS A 103 -4.50 8.36 -12.32
N THR A 104 -5.50 9.23 -12.18
CA THR A 104 -5.39 10.69 -12.04
C THR A 104 -6.03 11.13 -10.73
N GLU A 105 -6.00 12.42 -10.41
CA GLU A 105 -6.71 12.97 -9.24
C GLU A 105 -8.21 12.74 -9.29
N LYS A 106 -8.78 12.57 -10.50
CA LYS A 106 -10.19 12.28 -10.73
C LYS A 106 -10.53 10.78 -10.63
N GLY A 107 -9.56 9.95 -10.26
CA GLY A 107 -9.69 8.50 -10.20
C GLY A 107 -9.06 7.76 -11.38
N CYS A 108 -9.42 6.49 -11.52
CA CYS A 108 -8.83 5.55 -12.47
C CYS A 108 -9.89 5.12 -13.49
N SER A 109 -9.75 5.55 -14.74
CA SER A 109 -10.70 5.16 -15.79
C SER A 109 -10.51 3.69 -16.18
N GLY A 110 -11.61 2.94 -16.32
CA GLY A 110 -11.59 1.54 -16.70
C GLY A 110 -10.86 1.27 -18.03
N GLY A 111 -11.14 2.06 -19.07
CA GLY A 111 -10.46 1.92 -20.37
C GLY A 111 -8.94 2.19 -20.27
N THR A 112 -8.55 3.13 -19.43
CA THR A 112 -7.14 3.41 -19.15
C THR A 112 -6.46 2.27 -18.39
N LEU A 113 -7.13 1.68 -17.38
CA LEU A 113 -6.64 0.51 -16.65
C LEU A 113 -6.43 -0.67 -17.59
N LEU A 114 -7.42 -0.97 -18.43
CA LEU A 114 -7.35 -2.05 -19.39
C LEU A 114 -6.20 -1.83 -20.39
N LYS A 115 -6.03 -0.60 -20.91
CA LYS A 115 -4.91 -0.27 -21.81
C LYS A 115 -3.54 -0.40 -21.11
N ALA A 116 -3.45 -0.06 -19.83
CA ALA A 116 -2.24 -0.20 -19.04
C ALA A 116 -1.86 -1.67 -18.84
N ILE A 117 -2.83 -2.53 -18.54
CA ILE A 117 -2.61 -3.98 -18.41
C ILE A 117 -2.18 -4.56 -19.76
N ASP A 118 -2.84 -4.20 -20.86
CA ASP A 118 -2.50 -4.63 -22.22
C ASP A 118 -1.07 -4.24 -22.62
N ASP A 119 -0.65 -3.00 -22.37
CA ASP A 119 0.75 -2.60 -22.62
C ASP A 119 1.72 -3.34 -21.72
N ALA A 120 1.39 -3.56 -20.44
CA ALA A 120 2.27 -4.27 -19.52
C ALA A 120 2.54 -5.70 -19.99
N ILE A 121 1.49 -6.40 -20.41
CA ILE A 121 1.58 -7.73 -21.04
C ILE A 121 2.49 -7.67 -22.28
N LYS A 122 2.24 -6.73 -23.19
CA LYS A 122 3.01 -6.59 -24.44
C LYS A 122 4.48 -6.25 -24.20
N ASP A 123 4.76 -5.46 -23.17
CA ASP A 123 6.10 -5.05 -22.76
C ASP A 123 6.91 -6.20 -22.15
N GLY A 124 6.24 -7.29 -21.75
CA GLY A 124 6.86 -8.51 -21.24
C GLY A 124 7.08 -8.50 -19.73
N VAL A 125 6.16 -7.90 -18.96
CA VAL A 125 6.17 -7.99 -17.48
C VAL A 125 5.90 -9.43 -17.03
N ASP A 126 6.44 -9.80 -15.88
CA ASP A 126 6.24 -11.15 -15.29
C ASP A 126 5.09 -11.19 -14.29
N ILE A 127 4.88 -10.11 -13.53
CA ILE A 127 3.84 -9.95 -12.49
C ILE A 127 3.28 -8.52 -12.60
N ILE A 128 1.96 -8.36 -12.48
CA ILE A 128 1.27 -7.06 -12.40
C ILE A 128 0.71 -6.88 -10.99
N SER A 129 1.09 -5.79 -10.32
CA SER A 129 0.56 -5.43 -9.00
C SER A 129 -0.42 -4.26 -9.12
N ILE A 130 -1.67 -4.49 -8.77
CA ILE A 130 -2.76 -3.50 -8.86
C ILE A 130 -3.31 -3.24 -7.46
N SER A 131 -3.03 -2.05 -6.94
CA SER A 131 -3.54 -1.61 -5.64
C SER A 131 -4.71 -0.66 -5.79
N ILE A 132 -5.62 -1.03 -6.71
CA ILE A 132 -6.80 -0.29 -7.15
C ILE A 132 -7.95 -1.31 -7.19
N GLY A 133 -9.16 -0.87 -6.85
CA GLY A 133 -10.38 -1.64 -7.00
C GLY A 133 -11.55 -0.67 -7.11
N PHE A 134 -12.69 -1.17 -7.58
CA PHE A 134 -13.94 -0.44 -7.48
C PHE A 134 -14.45 -0.46 -6.03
N SER A 135 -15.36 0.45 -5.68
CA SER A 135 -16.09 0.36 -4.41
C SER A 135 -16.92 -0.92 -4.41
N SER A 136 -17.06 -1.56 -3.23
CA SER A 136 -17.93 -2.74 -3.08
C SER A 136 -19.40 -2.48 -3.44
N GLU A 137 -19.83 -1.22 -3.49
CA GLU A 137 -21.18 -0.81 -3.91
C GLU A 137 -21.41 -0.99 -5.42
N PHE A 138 -20.35 -1.03 -6.22
CA PHE A 138 -20.43 -1.20 -7.68
C PHE A 138 -20.03 -2.63 -8.05
N LEU A 139 -20.99 -3.54 -7.94
CA LEU A 139 -20.86 -4.91 -8.40
C LEU A 139 -20.85 -4.92 -9.94
N SER A 140 -19.68 -5.21 -10.52
CA SER A 140 -19.51 -5.40 -11.95
C SER A 140 -19.31 -6.88 -12.21
N GLU A 141 -20.09 -7.47 -13.12
CA GLU A 141 -19.80 -8.80 -13.65
C GLU A 141 -18.37 -8.85 -14.24
N TYR A 142 -17.76 -10.04 -14.31
CA TYR A 142 -16.40 -10.18 -14.83
C TYR A 142 -16.23 -9.65 -16.26
N LEU A 143 -17.30 -9.69 -17.07
CA LEU A 143 -17.30 -9.23 -18.46
C LEU A 143 -17.38 -7.70 -18.60
N SER A 144 -17.68 -6.99 -17.52
CA SER A 144 -17.74 -5.53 -17.47
C SER A 144 -16.65 -4.92 -16.57
N ASP A 145 -15.97 -5.72 -15.75
CA ASP A 145 -14.85 -5.27 -14.93
C ASP A 145 -13.53 -5.22 -15.77
N PRO A 146 -12.98 -4.02 -16.04
CA PRO A 146 -11.75 -3.86 -16.82
C PRO A 146 -10.52 -4.50 -16.18
N ILE A 147 -10.47 -4.61 -14.84
CA ILE A 147 -9.39 -5.30 -14.13
C ILE A 147 -9.54 -6.80 -14.34
N ALA A 148 -10.76 -7.35 -14.21
CA ALA A 148 -11.01 -8.77 -14.45
C ALA A 148 -10.67 -9.17 -15.90
N ILE A 149 -11.12 -8.41 -16.89
CA ILE A 149 -10.83 -8.64 -18.31
C ILE A 149 -9.33 -8.57 -18.59
N GLY A 150 -8.66 -7.52 -18.11
CA GLY A 150 -7.22 -7.36 -18.28
C GLY A 150 -6.43 -8.49 -17.61
N ALA A 151 -6.82 -8.88 -16.40
CA ALA A 151 -6.19 -9.97 -15.66
C ALA A 151 -6.39 -11.33 -16.34
N PHE A 152 -7.54 -11.56 -16.96
CA PHE A 152 -7.77 -12.79 -17.72
C PHE A 152 -6.77 -12.91 -18.89
N HIS A 153 -6.58 -11.82 -19.64
CA HIS A 153 -5.60 -11.77 -20.74
C HIS A 153 -4.14 -11.87 -20.26
N ALA A 154 -3.85 -11.43 -19.04
CA ALA A 154 -2.55 -11.57 -18.41
C ALA A 154 -2.28 -13.04 -18.05
N GLU A 155 -3.26 -13.70 -17.39
CA GLU A 155 -3.18 -15.11 -16.98
C GLU A 155 -2.94 -16.02 -18.20
N GLN A 156 -3.68 -15.80 -19.29
CA GLN A 156 -3.52 -16.53 -20.56
C GLN A 156 -2.12 -16.41 -21.18
N ARG A 157 -1.34 -15.39 -20.80
CA ARG A 157 0.03 -15.17 -21.24
C ARG A 157 1.07 -15.47 -20.15
N GLY A 158 0.63 -16.13 -19.07
CA GLY A 158 1.49 -16.52 -17.95
C GLY A 158 1.96 -15.35 -17.08
N VAL A 159 1.24 -14.23 -17.12
CA VAL A 159 1.51 -13.03 -16.31
C VAL A 159 0.54 -13.00 -15.13
N MET A 160 1.06 -13.11 -13.92
CA MET A 160 0.24 -13.11 -12.71
C MET A 160 -0.27 -11.71 -12.39
N VAL A 161 -1.54 -11.60 -11.98
CA VAL A 161 -2.12 -10.35 -11.48
C VAL A 161 -2.46 -10.46 -10.01
N VAL A 162 -1.86 -9.58 -9.20
CA VAL A 162 -2.09 -9.47 -7.76
C VAL A 162 -2.85 -8.18 -7.49
N CYS A 163 -4.00 -8.29 -6.82
CA CYS A 163 -4.87 -7.17 -6.51
C CYS A 163 -5.13 -7.02 -5.00
N SER A 164 -5.36 -5.79 -4.57
CA SER A 164 -5.87 -5.50 -3.21
C SER A 164 -7.34 -5.89 -3.05
N ALA A 165 -7.73 -6.41 -1.88
CA ALA A 165 -9.10 -6.86 -1.60
C ALA A 165 -10.15 -5.76 -1.42
N GLY A 166 -9.74 -4.50 -1.19
CA GLY A 166 -10.63 -3.39 -0.84
C GLY A 166 -10.47 -2.92 0.61
N ASN A 167 -11.05 -1.78 0.97
CA ASN A 167 -10.97 -1.20 2.32
C ASN A 167 -12.34 -0.86 2.93
N ASP A 168 -13.39 -1.56 2.48
CA ASP A 168 -14.80 -1.26 2.81
C ASP A 168 -15.38 -2.22 3.86
N GLY A 169 -14.56 -3.02 4.54
CA GLY A 169 -15.04 -3.86 5.64
C GLY A 169 -15.31 -3.06 6.93
N PRO A 170 -15.76 -3.71 8.02
CA PRO A 170 -15.61 -5.15 8.32
C PRO A 170 -16.75 -6.05 7.85
N ASP A 171 -17.80 -5.50 7.27
CA ASP A 171 -18.98 -6.26 6.88
C ASP A 171 -18.67 -7.25 5.75
N HIS A 172 -19.44 -8.34 5.73
CA HIS A 172 -19.39 -9.37 4.68
C HIS A 172 -19.75 -8.79 3.30
N TYR A 173 -19.36 -9.47 2.22
CA TYR A 173 -19.64 -9.08 0.82
C TYR A 173 -19.05 -7.71 0.42
N THR A 174 -17.93 -7.31 1.04
CA THR A 174 -17.24 -6.05 0.75
C THR A 174 -15.99 -6.23 -0.11
N VAL A 175 -15.59 -7.48 -0.39
CA VAL A 175 -14.39 -7.82 -1.18
C VAL A 175 -14.58 -7.52 -2.67
N VAL A 176 -13.56 -6.90 -3.26
CA VAL A 176 -13.47 -6.61 -4.69
C VAL A 176 -12.27 -7.31 -5.33
N ASN A 177 -12.14 -7.20 -6.66
CA ASN A 177 -11.12 -7.91 -7.44
C ASN A 177 -11.22 -9.44 -7.24
N THR A 178 -12.43 -9.99 -7.30
CA THR A 178 -12.74 -11.39 -6.90
C THR A 178 -12.64 -12.42 -8.02
N ALA A 179 -12.25 -12.02 -9.23
CA ALA A 179 -12.13 -12.97 -10.33
C ALA A 179 -11.17 -14.13 -9.97
N PRO A 180 -11.47 -15.38 -10.36
CA PRO A 180 -10.68 -16.54 -9.93
C PRO A 180 -9.19 -16.48 -10.33
N TRP A 181 -8.91 -15.89 -11.50
CA TRP A 181 -7.56 -15.68 -12.05
C TRP A 181 -6.82 -14.47 -11.45
N ILE A 182 -7.44 -13.74 -10.53
CA ILE A 182 -6.77 -12.68 -9.75
C ILE A 182 -6.30 -13.27 -8.42
N PHE A 183 -5.12 -12.83 -7.94
CA PHE A 183 -4.67 -13.09 -6.58
C PHE A 183 -5.01 -11.90 -5.66
N THR A 184 -6.03 -12.06 -4.83
CA THR A 184 -6.69 -11.00 -4.05
C THR A 184 -6.18 -11.00 -2.61
N VAL A 185 -5.67 -9.86 -2.16
CA VAL A 185 -4.88 -9.75 -0.92
C VAL A 185 -5.56 -8.88 0.12
N ALA A 186 -5.86 -9.45 1.29
CA ALA A 186 -6.29 -8.74 2.50
C ALA A 186 -5.12 -8.08 3.24
N ALA A 187 -5.45 -7.13 4.12
CA ALA A 187 -4.49 -6.41 4.95
C ALA A 187 -4.55 -6.91 6.40
N SER A 188 -3.39 -7.16 6.98
CA SER A 188 -3.22 -7.39 8.40
C SER A 188 -2.28 -6.37 9.06
N ASN A 189 -2.36 -6.27 10.38
CA ASN A 189 -1.34 -5.58 11.16
C ASN A 189 -0.06 -6.43 11.29
N ILE A 190 0.99 -5.78 11.77
CA ILE A 190 2.26 -6.41 12.17
C ILE A 190 2.46 -6.23 13.68
N ASP A 191 3.51 -6.84 14.21
CA ASP A 191 3.90 -6.74 15.62
C ASP A 191 4.55 -5.38 15.99
N ARG A 192 4.53 -4.41 15.08
CA ARG A 192 4.84 -3.00 15.34
C ARG A 192 3.55 -2.20 15.43
N ASN A 193 3.44 -1.38 16.47
CA ASN A 193 2.35 -0.41 16.64
C ASN A 193 2.89 0.99 16.92
N PHE A 194 2.10 2.02 16.60
CA PHE A 194 2.40 3.43 16.88
C PHE A 194 1.41 3.97 17.90
N GLN A 195 1.93 4.44 19.04
CA GLN A 195 1.11 4.93 20.14
C GLN A 195 1.44 6.39 20.44
N SER A 196 0.39 7.19 20.60
CA SER A 196 0.48 8.57 21.10
C SER A 196 -0.18 8.62 22.47
N THR A 197 0.52 9.19 23.45
CA THR A 197 0.01 9.25 24.83
C THR A 197 -0.56 10.62 25.10
N VAL A 198 -1.80 10.67 25.59
CA VAL A 198 -2.45 11.88 26.09
C VAL A 198 -2.29 11.92 27.60
N VAL A 199 -1.72 13.00 28.13
CA VAL A 199 -1.59 13.23 29.57
C VAL A 199 -2.52 14.36 29.96
N LEU A 200 -3.43 14.09 30.90
CA LEU A 200 -4.39 15.06 31.42
C LEU A 200 -3.78 15.88 32.56
N GLY A 201 -4.36 17.05 32.86
CA GLY A 201 -3.94 17.96 33.93
C GLY A 201 -4.02 17.37 35.34
N ASN A 202 -4.78 16.30 35.51
CA ASN A 202 -4.85 15.52 36.76
C ASN A 202 -3.81 14.39 36.84
N GLY A 203 -2.87 14.32 35.89
CA GLY A 203 -1.81 13.31 35.83
C GLY A 203 -2.23 11.97 35.20
N LYS A 204 -3.51 11.76 34.87
CA LYS A 204 -3.94 10.52 34.19
C LYS A 204 -3.41 10.49 32.76
N SER A 205 -2.92 9.32 32.34
CA SER A 205 -2.40 9.08 31.00
C SER A 205 -3.24 8.06 30.23
N PHE A 206 -3.53 8.35 28.97
CA PHE A 206 -4.25 7.46 28.07
C PHE A 206 -3.42 7.20 26.82
N LYS A 207 -3.29 5.92 26.44
CA LYS A 207 -2.61 5.51 25.22
C LYS A 207 -3.62 5.49 24.07
N GLY A 208 -3.44 6.37 23.10
CA GLY A 208 -4.24 6.44 21.89
C GLY A 208 -3.49 5.92 20.66
N THR A 209 -4.23 5.77 19.57
CA THR A 209 -3.68 5.45 18.24
C THR A 209 -3.63 6.73 17.41
N GLY A 210 -2.47 7.03 16.84
CA GLY A 210 -2.27 8.22 16.00
C GLY A 210 -0.79 8.54 15.85
N ILE A 211 -0.46 9.23 14.76
CA ILE A 211 0.89 9.73 14.49
C ILE A 211 0.91 11.23 14.79
N ASN A 212 1.68 11.61 15.79
CA ASN A 212 1.88 12.96 16.28
C ASN A 212 3.39 13.24 16.38
N PHE A 213 3.85 14.25 15.65
CA PHE A 213 5.23 14.71 15.64
C PHE A 213 5.42 16.01 16.42
N SER A 214 4.48 16.36 17.31
CA SER A 214 4.59 17.57 18.12
C SER A 214 5.90 17.57 18.92
N ASN A 215 6.46 18.76 19.14
CA ASN A 215 7.58 18.94 20.08
C ASN A 215 7.08 19.14 21.51
N LEU A 216 5.82 18.78 21.80
CA LEU A 216 5.23 19.00 23.12
C LEU A 216 5.87 18.03 24.11
N THR A 217 6.74 18.57 24.93
CA THR A 217 7.18 17.95 26.17
C THR A 217 6.04 18.07 27.17
N GLY A 218 5.87 17.10 28.07
CA GLY A 218 4.76 17.06 29.05
C GLY A 218 4.62 18.30 29.95
N SER A 219 5.53 19.27 29.83
CA SER A 219 5.52 20.59 30.46
C SER A 219 4.48 21.57 29.90
N THR A 220 4.09 21.45 28.63
CA THR A 220 3.14 22.38 28.00
C THR A 220 1.76 21.76 27.93
N MET A 221 0.81 22.32 28.67
CA MET A 221 -0.56 21.85 28.78
C MET A 221 -1.52 22.82 28.07
N TYR A 222 -2.45 22.28 27.29
CA TYR A 222 -3.46 23.05 26.57
C TYR A 222 -4.84 22.82 27.19
N SER A 223 -5.67 23.87 27.21
CA SER A 223 -7.05 23.74 27.66
C SER A 223 -7.83 22.77 26.77
N LEU A 224 -8.51 21.83 27.42
CA LEU A 224 -9.51 20.96 26.83
C LEU A 224 -10.88 21.62 26.94
N VAL A 225 -11.75 21.29 25.99
CA VAL A 225 -13.16 21.66 26.02
C VAL A 225 -13.95 20.54 25.38
N PHE A 226 -15.13 20.21 25.91
CA PHE A 226 -16.01 19.25 25.25
C PHE A 226 -16.66 19.91 24.04
N GLY A 227 -16.72 19.21 22.91
CA GLY A 227 -17.30 19.77 21.68
C GLY A 227 -18.72 20.30 21.86
N GLU A 228 -19.51 19.65 22.72
CA GLU A 228 -20.87 20.10 23.09
C GLU A 228 -20.89 21.45 23.82
N GLU A 229 -19.87 21.77 24.62
CA GLU A 229 -19.74 23.05 25.33
C GLU A 229 -19.30 24.19 24.40
N VAL A 230 -18.71 23.87 23.24
CA VAL A 230 -18.36 24.85 22.19
C VAL A 230 -19.42 24.97 21.10
N ALA A 231 -20.36 24.01 21.02
CA ALA A 231 -21.53 24.05 20.16
C ALA A 231 -22.59 24.99 20.76
N ALA A 232 -22.44 26.29 20.54
CA ALA A 232 -23.14 27.31 21.34
C ALA A 232 -24.68 27.36 21.19
N LYS A 233 -25.38 27.34 22.33
CA LYS A 233 -26.25 28.42 22.88
C LYS A 233 -26.63 27.98 24.29
N PHE A 234 -26.10 28.64 25.33
CA PHE A 234 -26.30 28.38 26.76
C PHE A 234 -25.39 27.33 27.42
N THR A 235 -24.17 27.74 27.80
CA THR A 235 -23.39 27.03 28.83
C THR A 235 -22.80 28.06 29.80
N SER A 236 -22.96 27.84 31.10
CA SER A 236 -22.43 28.75 32.13
C SER A 236 -20.92 28.57 32.28
N LYS A 237 -20.16 29.68 32.33
CA LYS A 237 -18.69 29.69 32.51
C LYS A 237 -18.21 29.02 33.81
N THR A 238 -19.11 28.77 34.76
CA THR A 238 -18.82 28.24 36.10
C THR A 238 -18.71 26.71 36.16
N GLU A 239 -19.14 25.98 35.13
CA GLU A 239 -19.14 24.51 35.12
C GLU A 239 -17.93 23.88 34.40
N ALA A 240 -17.23 24.63 33.55
CA ALA A 240 -16.00 24.18 32.90
C ALA A 240 -14.79 24.27 33.87
N ARG A 241 -14.59 23.25 34.71
CA ARG A 241 -13.31 23.03 35.43
C ARG A 241 -12.19 23.01 34.39
N LYS A 242 -11.40 24.09 34.23
CA LYS A 242 -10.32 24.27 33.22
C LYS A 242 -9.51 22.98 32.98
N PRO A 243 -9.99 22.06 32.12
CA PRO A 243 -9.35 20.78 31.98
C PRO A 243 -8.18 21.03 31.05
N THR A 244 -7.03 20.41 31.31
CA THR A 244 -5.88 20.57 30.42
C THR A 244 -5.37 19.22 30.00
N ALA A 245 -4.73 19.16 28.84
CA ALA A 245 -4.00 17.99 28.39
C ALA A 245 -2.86 18.36 27.46
N THR A 246 -1.97 17.39 27.29
CA THR A 246 -0.91 17.44 26.30
C THR A 246 -0.81 16.10 25.59
N ILE A 247 -0.46 16.13 24.31
CA ILE A 247 -0.31 14.93 23.50
C ILE A 247 1.19 14.76 23.23
N LEU A 248 1.75 13.69 23.77
CA LEU A 248 3.16 13.36 23.63
C LEU A 248 3.48 12.90 22.20
N PRO A 249 4.74 13.01 21.77
CA PRO A 249 5.20 12.48 20.49
C PRO A 249 4.91 10.99 20.38
N THR A 250 4.61 10.52 19.17
CA THR A 250 4.38 9.10 18.92
C THR A 250 5.62 8.27 19.22
N THR A 251 5.39 7.13 19.85
CA THR A 251 6.42 6.11 20.12
C THR A 251 6.10 4.83 19.37
N GLU A 252 7.16 4.08 19.06
CA GLU A 252 7.07 2.76 18.45
C GLU A 252 6.99 1.68 19.54
N VAL A 253 6.00 0.80 19.43
CA VAL A 253 5.84 -0.37 20.30
C VAL A 253 6.12 -1.61 19.47
N HIS A 254 7.15 -2.35 19.88
CA HIS A 254 7.52 -3.63 19.26
C HIS A 254 6.87 -4.81 19.97
N ARG A 255 6.74 -5.94 19.27
CA ARG A 255 6.10 -7.17 19.77
C ARG A 255 4.66 -6.95 20.23
N TYR A 256 3.95 -6.05 19.56
CA TYR A 256 2.54 -5.78 19.80
C TYR A 256 1.70 -7.04 19.54
N ARG A 257 0.80 -7.37 20.46
CA ARG A 257 -0.08 -8.54 20.40
C ARG A 257 -1.55 -8.10 20.54
N PRO A 258 -2.49 -8.73 19.81
CA PRO A 258 -2.27 -9.80 18.84
C PRO A 258 -1.75 -9.26 17.49
N ALA A 259 -0.92 -10.06 16.82
CA ALA A 259 -0.44 -9.84 15.46
C ALA A 259 0.01 -11.19 14.85
N PRO A 260 -0.31 -11.49 13.57
CA PRO A 260 -1.14 -10.68 12.67
C PRO A 260 -2.64 -10.85 12.96
N ILE A 261 -3.41 -9.79 12.72
CA ILE A 261 -4.88 -9.72 12.73
C ILE A 261 -5.31 -9.00 11.46
N VAL A 262 -6.37 -9.48 10.83
CA VAL A 262 -7.02 -8.80 9.71
C VAL A 262 -7.45 -7.39 10.13
N ALA A 263 -7.00 -6.37 9.40
CA ALA A 263 -7.31 -4.98 9.70
C ALA A 263 -8.81 -4.72 9.57
N SER A 264 -9.41 -3.92 10.47
CA SER A 264 -10.87 -3.66 10.49
C SER A 264 -11.42 -3.14 9.16
N PHE A 265 -10.64 -2.41 8.36
CA PHE A 265 -11.05 -1.92 7.04
C PHE A 265 -10.91 -2.96 5.91
N SER A 266 -10.07 -3.99 6.05
CA SER A 266 -9.74 -4.92 4.95
C SER A 266 -10.93 -5.74 4.44
N SER A 267 -11.58 -5.35 3.34
CA SER A 267 -12.79 -5.97 2.79
C SER A 267 -12.89 -7.51 2.88
N ARG A 268 -14.10 -8.02 3.13
CA ARG A 268 -14.39 -9.43 3.48
C ARG A 268 -15.20 -10.12 2.40
N GLY A 269 -14.96 -11.41 2.27
CA GLY A 269 -15.83 -12.31 1.51
C GLY A 269 -17.21 -12.50 2.13
N PRO A 270 -18.04 -13.33 1.49
CA PRO A 270 -17.75 -14.01 0.22
C PRO A 270 -17.80 -13.05 -0.99
N SER A 271 -17.39 -13.53 -2.16
CA SER A 271 -17.53 -12.79 -3.42
C SER A 271 -19.00 -12.80 -3.87
N SER A 272 -19.59 -11.63 -4.14
CA SER A 272 -20.98 -11.52 -4.59
C SER A 272 -21.26 -12.19 -5.95
N LEU A 273 -20.22 -12.46 -6.76
CA LEU A 273 -20.37 -13.12 -8.06
C LEU A 273 -20.20 -14.64 -7.98
N THR A 274 -19.40 -15.13 -7.02
CA THR A 274 -19.05 -16.56 -6.92
C THR A 274 -18.81 -16.93 -5.45
N GLU A 275 -19.83 -17.46 -4.78
CA GLU A 275 -19.69 -17.87 -3.37
C GLU A 275 -18.85 -19.15 -3.21
N ASN A 276 -18.77 -19.99 -4.24
CA ASN A 276 -18.01 -21.25 -4.24
C ASN A 276 -16.50 -21.07 -4.39
N ILE A 277 -16.01 -19.86 -4.65
CA ILE A 277 -14.58 -19.55 -4.74
C ILE A 277 -14.26 -18.50 -3.67
N LEU A 278 -13.60 -18.95 -2.60
CA LEU A 278 -13.32 -18.12 -1.44
C LEU A 278 -12.40 -16.94 -1.79
N LYS A 279 -12.74 -15.78 -1.22
CA LYS A 279 -11.98 -14.53 -1.33
C LYS A 279 -12.03 -13.78 0.02
N PRO A 280 -10.99 -12.99 0.36
CA PRO A 280 -9.69 -12.85 -0.30
C PRO A 280 -8.89 -14.16 -0.25
N ASP A 281 -7.87 -14.30 -1.11
CA ASP A 281 -7.11 -15.55 -1.21
C ASP A 281 -6.06 -15.70 -0.10
N VAL A 282 -5.42 -14.60 0.30
CA VAL A 282 -4.41 -14.51 1.38
C VAL A 282 -4.48 -13.15 2.07
N MET A 283 -3.78 -12.99 3.20
CA MET A 283 -3.53 -11.69 3.82
C MET A 283 -2.04 -11.38 3.89
N ALA A 284 -1.70 -10.09 3.91
CA ALA A 284 -0.32 -9.64 4.07
C ALA A 284 -0.24 -8.33 4.86
N PRO A 285 0.95 -7.92 5.34
CA PRO A 285 1.15 -6.67 6.06
C PRO A 285 0.61 -5.45 5.29
N GLY A 286 -0.42 -4.82 5.85
CA GLY A 286 -1.09 -3.69 5.22
C GLY A 286 -1.39 -2.52 6.17
N VAL A 287 -0.99 -2.58 7.44
CA VAL A 287 -1.20 -1.50 8.41
C VAL A 287 0.14 -0.84 8.77
N SER A 288 0.20 0.48 8.62
CA SER A 288 1.35 1.31 8.99
C SER A 288 2.67 0.83 8.36
N ILE A 289 2.64 0.61 7.05
CA ILE A 289 3.78 0.16 6.25
C ILE A 289 4.63 1.37 5.85
N LEU A 290 5.93 1.30 6.15
CA LEU A 290 6.91 2.30 5.76
C LEU A 290 7.42 1.98 4.36
N ALA A 291 7.25 2.90 3.41
CA ALA A 291 7.81 2.78 2.07
C ALA A 291 8.08 4.16 1.47
N ALA A 292 8.61 4.21 0.24
CA ALA A 292 8.94 5.46 -0.43
C ALA A 292 7.70 6.34 -0.61
N LEU A 293 7.88 7.65 -0.47
CA LEU A 293 6.84 8.65 -0.72
C LEU A 293 7.44 9.83 -1.50
N ILE A 294 6.56 10.63 -2.10
CA ILE A 294 6.94 11.93 -2.64
C ILE A 294 7.25 12.86 -1.45
N PRO A 295 8.43 13.51 -1.40
CA PRO A 295 8.72 14.50 -0.39
C PRO A 295 7.81 15.72 -0.57
N LYS A 296 6.86 15.92 0.34
CA LYS A 296 5.97 17.09 0.37
C LYS A 296 6.47 18.13 1.37
N LYS A 297 6.33 19.42 1.02
CA LYS A 297 6.65 20.53 1.93
C LYS A 297 5.55 20.76 2.98
N GLU A 298 4.36 20.24 2.74
CA GLU A 298 3.22 20.28 3.67
C GLU A 298 3.41 19.28 4.82
N ASN A 299 2.90 19.63 6.00
CA ASN A 299 2.89 18.75 7.18
C ASN A 299 4.27 18.20 7.58
N VAL A 300 5.34 18.96 7.31
CA VAL A 300 6.69 18.65 7.76
C VAL A 300 6.83 19.12 9.21
N PRO A 301 7.23 18.24 10.16
CA PRO A 301 7.46 18.64 11.53
C PRO A 301 8.51 19.75 11.63
N ILE A 302 8.33 20.66 12.59
CA ILE A 302 9.20 21.82 12.79
C ILE A 302 10.66 21.37 12.93
N GLY A 303 11.56 21.99 12.16
CA GLY A 303 12.99 21.67 12.17
C GLY A 303 13.37 20.38 11.41
N LYS A 304 12.44 19.74 10.70
CA LYS A 304 12.72 18.57 9.83
C LYS A 304 12.67 18.96 8.35
N LYS A 305 13.31 18.15 7.52
CA LYS A 305 13.19 18.22 6.04
C LYS A 305 12.07 17.27 5.59
N PRO A 306 11.42 17.52 4.44
CA PRO A 306 10.45 16.58 3.85
C PRO A 306 10.97 15.13 3.85
N SER A 307 10.15 14.21 4.36
CA SER A 307 10.52 12.79 4.40
C SER A 307 10.38 12.14 3.02
N MET A 308 11.37 11.34 2.64
CA MET A 308 11.34 10.48 1.44
C MET A 308 10.58 9.17 1.66
N PHE A 309 10.18 8.90 2.90
CA PHE A 309 9.43 7.73 3.31
C PHE A 309 8.17 8.14 4.06
N GLY A 310 7.14 7.31 4.03
CA GLY A 310 5.91 7.55 4.78
C GLY A 310 5.24 6.25 5.22
N LEU A 311 4.43 6.36 6.26
CA LEU A 311 3.59 5.28 6.76
C LEU A 311 2.21 5.35 6.09
N LYS A 312 1.76 4.24 5.48
CA LYS A 312 0.41 4.11 4.92
C LYS A 312 -0.23 2.80 5.36
N SER A 313 -1.56 2.78 5.38
CA SER A 313 -2.37 1.62 5.67
C SER A 313 -3.38 1.38 4.55
N GLY A 314 -3.70 0.12 4.28
CA GLY A 314 -4.66 -0.31 3.27
C GLY A 314 -4.30 -1.68 2.69
N THR A 315 -5.27 -2.35 2.07
CA THR A 315 -5.01 -3.52 1.21
C THR A 315 -4.10 -3.17 0.04
N SER A 316 -4.03 -1.88 -0.33
CA SER A 316 -3.03 -1.34 -1.24
C SER A 316 -1.58 -1.54 -0.78
N MET A 317 -1.31 -1.61 0.53
CA MET A 317 0.04 -1.87 1.06
C MET A 317 0.29 -3.37 1.21
N ALA A 318 -0.75 -4.18 1.38
CA ALA A 318 -0.64 -5.64 1.45
C ALA A 318 -0.37 -6.28 0.08
N CYS A 319 -1.12 -5.87 -0.96
CA CYS A 319 -0.95 -6.31 -2.35
C CYS A 319 0.52 -6.35 -2.83
N PRO A 320 1.32 -5.27 -2.72
CA PRO A 320 2.70 -5.29 -3.18
C PRO A 320 3.64 -6.22 -2.40
N HIS A 321 3.34 -6.57 -1.14
CA HIS A 321 4.12 -7.60 -0.43
C HIS A 321 4.00 -8.96 -1.13
N VAL A 322 2.77 -9.36 -1.47
CA VAL A 322 2.49 -10.61 -2.20
C VAL A 322 3.06 -10.55 -3.61
N SER A 323 2.96 -9.41 -4.30
CA SER A 323 3.61 -9.22 -5.61
C SER A 323 5.13 -9.38 -5.56
N GLY A 324 5.77 -8.89 -4.49
CA GLY A 324 7.20 -9.06 -4.26
C GLY A 324 7.57 -10.54 -4.04
N ALA A 325 6.81 -11.25 -3.21
CA ALA A 325 6.98 -12.68 -2.98
C ALA A 325 6.77 -13.51 -4.26
N ALA A 326 5.70 -13.22 -5.01
CA ALA A 326 5.42 -13.86 -6.30
C ALA A 326 6.53 -13.61 -7.33
N ALA A 327 7.07 -12.38 -7.40
CA ALA A 327 8.20 -12.07 -8.27
C ALA A 327 9.47 -12.83 -7.88
N PHE A 328 9.73 -12.98 -6.58
CA PHE A 328 10.84 -13.80 -6.08
C PHE A 328 10.67 -15.26 -6.49
N ILE A 329 9.49 -15.86 -6.25
CA ILE A 329 9.18 -17.24 -6.65
C ILE A 329 9.35 -17.42 -8.16
N LYS A 330 8.80 -16.51 -8.99
CA LYS A 330 8.93 -16.57 -10.46
C LYS A 330 10.39 -16.48 -10.91
N SER A 331 11.26 -15.77 -10.18
CA SER A 331 12.68 -15.66 -10.51
C SER A 331 13.44 -16.98 -10.35
N VAL A 332 13.03 -17.80 -9.36
CA VAL A 332 13.58 -19.14 -9.07
C VAL A 332 12.90 -20.20 -9.94
N HIS A 333 11.57 -20.14 -10.06
CA HIS A 333 10.74 -21.09 -10.79
C HIS A 333 10.17 -20.46 -12.07
N ARG A 334 11.04 -20.21 -13.06
CA ARG A 334 10.69 -19.44 -14.26
C ARG A 334 9.57 -20.05 -15.11
N SER A 335 9.42 -21.38 -15.11
CA SER A 335 8.38 -22.10 -15.86
C SER A 335 7.03 -22.18 -15.16
N TRP A 336 6.94 -21.81 -13.88
CA TRP A 336 5.68 -21.90 -13.14
C TRP A 336 4.64 -20.94 -13.70
N SER A 337 3.41 -21.44 -13.85
CA SER A 337 2.26 -20.62 -14.20
C SER A 337 1.88 -19.71 -13.02
N PRO A 338 1.12 -18.62 -13.27
CA PRO A 338 0.60 -17.80 -12.19
C PRO A 338 -0.21 -18.60 -11.16
N SER A 339 -1.04 -19.54 -11.63
CA SER A 339 -1.80 -20.45 -10.78
C SER A 339 -0.93 -21.33 -9.87
N MET A 340 0.22 -21.82 -10.35
CA MET A 340 1.19 -22.56 -9.52
C MET A 340 1.80 -21.67 -8.43
N ILE A 341 2.15 -20.42 -8.77
CA ILE A 341 2.70 -19.44 -7.81
C ILE A 341 1.65 -19.07 -6.76
N LYS A 342 0.41 -18.82 -7.18
CA LYS A 342 -0.74 -18.58 -6.30
C LYS A 342 -0.93 -19.75 -5.33
N SER A 343 -0.96 -20.98 -5.85
CA SER A 343 -1.11 -22.19 -5.04
C SER A 343 0.02 -22.34 -4.01
N ALA A 344 1.27 -22.14 -4.41
CA ALA A 344 2.41 -22.22 -3.50
C ALA A 344 2.32 -21.20 -2.36
N LEU A 345 1.91 -19.96 -2.65
CA LEU A 345 1.75 -18.92 -1.63
C LEU A 345 0.56 -19.16 -0.69
N MET A 346 -0.54 -19.71 -1.20
CA MET A 346 -1.74 -20.01 -0.38
C MET A 346 -1.53 -21.23 0.52
N THR A 347 -0.91 -22.29 0.01
CA THR A 347 -0.77 -23.58 0.73
C THR A 347 0.40 -23.61 1.71
N SER A 348 1.27 -22.60 1.69
CA SER A 348 2.35 -22.40 2.66
C SER A 348 2.10 -21.25 3.63
N ASP A 349 0.90 -20.64 3.59
CA ASP A 349 0.53 -19.56 4.50
C ASP A 349 0.38 -20.10 5.93
N THR A 350 0.69 -19.25 6.91
CA THR A 350 0.53 -19.58 8.33
C THR A 350 -0.89 -19.28 8.78
N ASP A 351 -1.56 -20.29 9.34
CA ASP A 351 -2.87 -20.09 9.96
C ASP A 351 -2.79 -19.04 11.07
N THR A 352 -3.63 -18.01 10.95
CA THR A 352 -3.67 -16.85 11.84
C THR A 352 -4.09 -17.18 13.27
N CYS A 353 -4.58 -18.40 13.50
CA CYS A 353 -4.94 -18.90 14.82
C CYS A 353 -3.78 -19.65 15.48
N GLY A 354 -2.69 -18.94 15.77
CA GLY A 354 -1.62 -19.41 16.66
C GLY A 354 -2.04 -19.66 18.12
N TYR A 355 -3.34 -19.69 18.41
CA TYR A 355 -3.93 -20.06 19.71
C TYR A 355 -4.70 -21.40 19.69
N MET A 356 -4.82 -22.08 18.53
CA MET A 356 -5.42 -23.43 18.42
C MET A 356 -4.48 -24.49 17.85
N GLN A 357 -3.20 -24.19 17.63
CA GLN A 357 -2.24 -25.18 17.12
C GLN A 357 -1.68 -26.14 18.20
N SER A 358 -2.23 -26.13 19.42
CA SER A 358 -1.89 -27.09 20.48
C SER A 358 -2.91 -28.20 20.70
N LEU A 359 -3.96 -28.33 19.87
CA LEU A 359 -5.03 -29.31 20.11
C LEU A 359 -5.50 -30.16 18.92
N LEU A 360 -4.89 -30.05 17.74
CA LEU A 360 -5.24 -30.91 16.61
C LEU A 360 -3.99 -31.33 15.85
N PHE A 361 -3.27 -32.31 16.42
CA PHE A 361 -2.96 -33.65 15.87
C PHE A 361 -1.91 -34.31 16.80
N PRO A 362 -2.08 -35.59 17.18
CA PRO A 362 -1.25 -36.31 18.15
C PRO A 362 0.18 -36.58 17.70
#